data_AF-A0A0X3NK55-F1
#
_entry.id   AF-A0A0X3NK55-F1
#
_cell.length_a   1.000
_cell.length_b   1.000
_cell.length_c   1.000
_cell.angle_alpha   90.00
_cell.angle_beta   90.00
_cell.angle_gamma   90.00
#
_symmetry.space_group_name_H-M   'P 1'
#
loop_
_entity.id
_entity.type
_entity.pdbx_description
1 polymer ?
#
loop_
_entity_poly.entity_id
_entity_poly.type
_entity_poly.pdbx_seq_one_letter_code
_entity_poly.pdbx_strand_id
1 'polypeptide(L)'
;MTVSVLRFYSLWRRWSERRLVLCPYLQAVSSGEESSNHWILLALSVRSRELRVFDSLGHDASAVRRFLKLLRQCNQCLLGVKEPWSLRTVRHNRQTDDNSCGLFVLGFIRRILGNGGEIPCSITVDVDDVRSYVLETLLTQTAPESSPATTDSVK
;
A
#
# COMPACT_ATOMS: atom_id res chain seq x y z
N MET A 1 23.98 2.76 -9.30
CA MET A 1 22.59 3.29 -9.38
C MET A 1 21.66 2.56 -10.38
N THR A 2 22.13 1.55 -11.12
CA THR A 2 21.41 0.96 -12.28
C THR A 2 20.42 -0.15 -11.92
N VAL A 3 20.71 -0.99 -10.91
CA VAL A 3 19.87 -2.15 -10.55
C VAL A 3 18.49 -1.74 -10.02
N SER A 4 18.42 -0.69 -9.18
CA SER A 4 17.16 -0.21 -8.60
C SER A 4 16.23 0.38 -9.66
N VAL A 5 16.79 1.03 -10.67
CA VAL A 5 16.03 1.65 -11.77
C VAL A 5 15.46 0.57 -12.70
N LEU A 6 16.24 -0.44 -13.06
CA LEU A 6 15.75 -1.57 -13.90
C LEU A 6 14.65 -2.39 -13.20
N ARG A 7 14.77 -2.62 -11.89
CA ARG A 7 13.69 -3.26 -11.10
C ARG A 7 12.43 -2.40 -11.05
N PHE A 8 12.58 -1.08 -10.90
CA PHE A 8 11.43 -0.19 -10.95
C PHE A 8 10.79 -0.15 -12.33
N TYR A 9 11.58 -0.23 -13.42
CA TYR A 9 11.06 -0.32 -14.78
C TYR A 9 10.20 -1.56 -15.02
N SER A 10 10.63 -2.74 -14.56
CA SER A 10 9.84 -3.97 -14.73
C SER A 10 8.56 -3.95 -13.90
N LEU A 11 8.60 -3.39 -12.68
CA LEU A 11 7.42 -3.13 -11.87
C LEU A 11 6.48 -2.14 -12.56
N TRP A 12 7.02 -1.05 -13.10
CA TRP A 12 6.25 -0.02 -13.74
C TRP A 12 5.50 -0.55 -14.97
N ARG A 13 6.13 -1.39 -15.79
CA ARG A 13 5.48 -2.04 -16.93
C ARG A 13 4.22 -2.82 -16.49
N ARG A 14 4.30 -3.54 -15.37
CA ARG A 14 3.15 -4.28 -14.82
C ARG A 14 2.09 -3.37 -14.21
N TRP A 15 2.50 -2.24 -13.66
CA TRP A 15 1.62 -1.27 -13.01
C TRP A 15 0.90 -0.36 -14.00
N SER A 16 1.55 0.01 -15.11
CA SER A 16 1.00 0.93 -16.11
C SER A 16 -0.27 0.43 -16.80
N GLU A 17 -0.52 -0.87 -16.76
CA GLU A 17 -1.72 -1.51 -17.33
C GLU A 17 -2.88 -1.59 -16.31
N ARG A 18 -2.64 -1.28 -15.04
CA ARG A 18 -3.64 -1.37 -13.96
C ARG A 18 -4.41 -0.06 -13.84
N ARG A 19 -5.68 -0.14 -13.45
CA ARG A 19 -6.47 1.06 -13.08
C ARG A 19 -5.94 1.71 -11.79
N LEU A 20 -5.67 0.86 -10.80
CA LEU A 20 -5.24 1.24 -9.45
C LEU A 20 -4.08 0.34 -9.03
N VAL A 21 -3.07 0.92 -8.40
CA VAL A 21 -2.01 0.18 -7.70
C VAL A 21 -1.99 0.63 -6.25
N LEU A 22 -2.11 -0.34 -5.33
CA LEU A 22 -1.95 -0.14 -3.89
C LEU A 22 -0.60 -0.74 -3.49
N CYS A 23 0.32 0.10 -3.07
CA CYS A 23 1.70 -0.28 -2.77
C CYS A 23 2.02 0.10 -1.32
N PRO A 24 1.99 -0.86 -0.38
CA PRO A 24 2.65 -0.70 0.91
C PRO A 24 4.11 -0.33 0.68
N TYR A 25 4.57 0.72 1.35
CA TYR A 25 5.90 1.25 1.20
C TYR A 25 6.52 1.46 2.58
N LEU A 26 7.67 0.84 2.81
CA LEU A 26 8.44 1.01 4.03
C LEU A 26 9.38 2.20 3.85
N GLN A 27 9.18 3.24 4.65
CA GLN A 27 10.07 4.39 4.72
C GLN A 27 10.93 4.32 5.98
N ALA A 28 12.21 4.65 5.83
CA ALA A 28 13.03 4.98 6.99
C ALA A 28 12.66 6.40 7.44
N VAL A 29 12.29 6.54 8.71
CA VAL A 29 12.00 7.82 9.36
C VAL A 29 13.15 8.09 10.31
N SER A 30 13.73 9.28 10.22
CA SER A 30 14.80 9.73 11.11
C SER A 30 14.25 10.86 11.97
N SER A 31 14.27 10.67 13.29
CA SER A 31 13.94 11.71 14.26
C SER A 31 15.12 11.89 15.21
N GLY A 32 16.04 12.80 14.85
CA GLY A 32 17.29 12.99 15.60
C GLY A 32 18.29 11.86 15.34
N GLU A 33 18.79 11.22 16.39
CA GLU A 33 19.79 10.13 16.34
C GLU A 33 19.17 8.74 16.11
N GLU A 34 17.85 8.61 16.22
CA GLU A 34 17.16 7.33 16.04
C GLU A 34 16.53 7.22 14.65
N SER A 35 16.77 6.07 14.00
CA SER A 35 16.12 5.67 12.77
C SER A 35 15.09 4.59 13.05
N SER A 36 13.84 4.80 12.65
CA SER A 36 12.78 3.81 12.72
C SER A 36 12.21 3.52 11.34
N ASN A 37 11.54 2.38 11.21
CA ASN A 37 10.84 2.01 9.98
C ASN A 37 9.35 2.33 10.15
N HIS A 38 8.76 2.97 9.15
CA HIS A 38 7.36 3.36 9.15
C HIS A 38 6.68 2.90 7.88
N TRP A 39 5.52 2.25 8.00
CA TRP A 39 4.74 1.80 6.85
C TRP A 39 3.77 2.89 6.39
N ILE A 40 3.79 3.17 5.10
CA ILE A 40 2.80 4.03 4.44
C ILE A 40 2.18 3.30 3.25
N LEU A 41 1.07 3.83 2.75
CA LEU A 41 0.46 3.34 1.52
C LEU A 41 0.58 4.38 0.41
N LEU A 42 1.12 3.93 -0.73
CA LEU A 42 1.09 4.65 -1.99
C LEU A 42 -0.04 4.09 -2.85
N ALA A 43 -1.01 4.94 -3.20
CA ALA A 43 -2.13 4.56 -4.05
C ALA A 43 -2.03 5.33 -5.38
N LEU A 44 -1.73 4.59 -6.45
CA LEU A 44 -1.54 5.16 -7.78
C LEU A 44 -2.80 4.93 -8.61
N SER A 45 -3.49 6.01 -8.95
CA SER A 45 -4.54 6.00 -9.96
C SER A 45 -3.89 6.23 -11.32
N VAL A 46 -3.63 5.16 -12.07
CA VAL A 46 -2.77 5.21 -13.27
C VAL A 46 -3.42 6.02 -14.39
N ARG A 47 -4.72 5.82 -14.61
CA ARG A 47 -5.47 6.56 -15.66
C ARG A 47 -5.50 8.06 -15.39
N SER A 48 -5.76 8.46 -14.14
CA SER A 48 -5.82 9.87 -13.74
C SER A 48 -4.45 10.45 -13.37
N ARG A 49 -3.38 9.64 -13.43
CA ARG A 49 -1.99 10.00 -13.10
C ARG A 49 -1.89 10.69 -11.74
N GLU A 50 -2.60 10.15 -10.75
CA GLU A 50 -2.59 10.68 -9.39
C GLU A 50 -1.93 9.69 -8.43
N LEU A 51 -0.95 10.19 -7.67
CA LEU A 51 -0.34 9.49 -6.55
C LEU A 51 -0.92 10.04 -5.25
N ARG A 52 -1.67 9.20 -4.54
CA ARG A 52 -2.18 9.49 -3.20
C ARG A 52 -1.33 8.81 -2.15
N VAL A 53 -0.91 9.58 -1.14
CA VAL A 53 -0.10 9.09 -0.03
C VAL A 53 -0.95 9.03 1.23
N PHE A 54 -0.90 7.89 1.90
CA PHE A 54 -1.52 7.65 3.19
C PHE A 54 -0.43 7.34 4.21
N ASP A 55 -0.18 8.30 5.09
CA ASP A 55 0.77 8.19 6.20
C ASP A 55 0.03 8.41 7.52
N SER A 56 -0.05 7.39 8.36
CA SER A 56 -0.81 7.46 9.62
C SER A 56 -0.24 8.46 10.63
N LEU A 57 1.03 8.86 10.53
CA LEU A 57 1.62 9.91 11.37
C LEU A 57 1.31 11.33 10.84
N GLY A 58 0.65 11.43 9.70
CA GLY A 58 0.27 12.72 9.10
C GLY A 58 1.44 13.49 8.49
N HIS A 59 2.56 12.81 8.20
CA HIS A 59 3.81 13.41 7.76
C HIS A 59 4.07 13.35 6.25
N ASP A 60 5.16 14.04 5.91
CA ASP A 60 5.54 14.76 4.71
C ASP A 60 5.67 13.91 3.43
N ALA A 61 5.06 14.41 2.34
CA ALA A 61 5.24 13.92 0.98
C ALA A 61 6.70 13.84 0.52
N SER A 62 7.64 14.44 1.26
CA SER A 62 9.08 14.41 1.01
C SER A 62 9.66 13.02 0.87
N ALA A 63 9.25 12.06 1.69
CA ALA A 63 9.73 10.69 1.61
C ALA A 63 9.36 10.02 0.28
N VAL A 64 8.27 10.48 -0.34
CA VAL A 64 7.74 9.98 -1.60
C VAL A 64 8.24 10.80 -2.80
N ARG A 65 8.92 11.95 -2.60
CA ARG A 65 9.46 12.77 -3.70
C ARG A 65 10.40 11.98 -4.61
N ARG A 66 11.25 11.13 -4.04
CA ARG A 66 12.16 10.27 -4.82
C ARG A 66 11.39 9.26 -5.67
N PHE A 67 10.36 8.63 -5.10
CA PHE A 67 9.47 7.72 -5.81
C PHE A 67 8.74 8.44 -6.95
N LEU A 68 8.17 9.62 -6.69
CA LEU A 68 7.49 10.43 -7.70
C LEU A 68 8.42 10.84 -8.85
N LYS A 69 9.69 11.16 -8.56
CA LYS A 69 10.70 11.45 -9.59
C LYS A 69 10.94 10.24 -10.49
N LEU A 70 11.10 9.05 -9.91
CA LEU A 70 11.27 7.79 -10.66
C LEU A 70 10.04 7.48 -11.52
N LEU A 71 8.85 7.65 -10.94
CA LEU A 71 7.57 7.45 -11.64
C LEU A 71 7.45 8.34 -12.88
N ARG A 72 7.80 9.63 -12.74
CA ARG A 72 7.84 10.59 -13.85
C ARG A 72 8.83 10.20 -14.94
N GLN A 73 10.05 9.78 -14.55
CA GLN A 73 11.06 9.32 -15.49
C GLN A 73 10.59 8.08 -16.26
N CYS A 74 9.99 7.09 -15.59
CA CYS A 74 9.48 5.91 -16.26
C CYS A 74 8.32 6.20 -17.21
N ASN A 75 7.40 7.10 -16.85
CA ASN A 75 6.33 7.53 -17.76
C ASN A 75 6.86 8.21 -19.02
N GLN A 76 7.84 9.10 -18.86
CA GLN A 76 8.46 9.77 -19.99
C GLN A 76 9.16 8.75 -20.91
N CYS A 77 9.96 7.84 -20.34
CA CYS A 77 10.74 6.87 -21.11
C CYS A 77 9.87 5.78 -21.77
N LEU A 78 8.83 5.29 -21.10
CA LEU A 78 8.07 4.12 -21.56
C LEU A 78 6.79 4.48 -22.32
N LEU A 79 6.14 5.58 -21.96
CA LEU A 79 4.84 5.96 -22.52
C LEU A 79 4.93 7.23 -23.38
N GLY A 80 6.09 7.89 -23.43
CA GLY A 80 6.25 9.18 -24.12
C GLY A 80 5.41 10.31 -23.50
N VAL A 81 4.85 10.08 -22.30
CA VAL A 81 3.92 10.99 -21.64
C VAL A 81 4.71 12.03 -20.84
N LYS A 82 4.52 13.30 -21.19
CA LYS A 82 5.08 14.44 -20.44
C LYS A 82 4.20 14.95 -19.30
N GLU A 83 2.92 14.59 -19.27
CA GLU A 83 2.02 15.12 -18.24
C GLU A 83 2.42 14.65 -16.83
N PRO A 84 2.51 15.57 -15.87
CA PRO A 84 3.05 15.27 -14.55
C PRO A 84 2.03 14.49 -13.72
N TRP A 85 2.53 13.51 -12.96
CA TRP A 85 1.77 12.93 -11.87
C TRP A 85 1.46 13.99 -10.81
N SER A 86 0.19 14.09 -10.43
CA SER A 86 -0.24 14.87 -9.27
C SER A 86 0.08 14.10 -7.98
N LEU A 87 0.44 14.83 -6.92
CA LEU A 87 0.69 14.27 -5.60
C LEU A 87 -0.33 14.84 -4.64
N ARG A 88 -1.06 13.97 -3.95
CA ARG A 88 -2.03 14.37 -2.92
C ARG A 88 -1.85 13.53 -1.67
N THR A 89 -2.10 14.15 -0.52
CA THR A 89 -2.37 13.43 0.73
C THR A 89 -3.87 13.31 0.90
N VAL A 90 -4.32 12.21 1.50
CA VAL A 90 -5.74 11.99 1.80
C VAL A 90 -5.97 12.24 3.29
N ARG A 91 -7.10 12.86 3.64
CA ARG A 91 -7.43 13.15 5.04
C ARG A 91 -7.80 11.88 5.79
N HIS A 92 -7.20 11.66 6.95
CA HIS A 92 -7.40 10.47 7.76
C HIS A 92 -7.12 10.75 9.23
N ASN A 93 -7.60 9.86 10.11
CA ASN A 93 -7.23 9.89 11.52
C ASN A 93 -5.76 9.51 11.68
N ARG A 94 -5.11 10.11 12.68
CA ARG A 94 -3.70 9.88 12.97
C ARG A 94 -3.52 8.69 13.90
N GLN A 95 -2.45 7.96 13.68
CA GLN A 95 -1.90 7.03 14.65
C GLN A 95 -1.35 7.81 15.85
N THR A 96 -1.55 7.27 17.04
CA THR A 96 -1.12 7.85 18.32
C THR A 96 -0.15 6.94 19.09
N ASP A 97 0.22 5.81 18.50
CA ASP A 97 1.16 4.82 19.03
C ASP A 97 2.35 4.65 18.06
N ASP A 98 3.34 3.82 18.39
CA ASP A 98 4.55 3.64 17.58
C ASP A 98 4.53 2.39 16.67
N ASN A 99 3.47 1.57 16.71
CA ASN A 99 3.48 0.24 16.10
C ASN A 99 2.27 -0.12 15.23
N SER A 100 1.26 0.73 15.15
CA SER A 100 0.04 0.48 14.38
C SER A 100 0.13 0.87 12.90
N CYS A 101 1.26 1.38 12.41
CA CYS A 101 1.38 1.88 11.03
C CYS A 101 1.04 0.84 9.96
N GLY A 102 1.41 -0.43 10.19
CA GLY A 102 1.01 -1.53 9.32
C GLY A 102 -0.50 -1.79 9.32
N LEU A 103 -1.15 -1.69 10.48
CA LEU A 103 -2.61 -1.84 10.60
C LEU A 103 -3.34 -0.68 9.91
N PHE A 104 -2.82 0.54 10.02
CA PHE A 104 -3.34 1.68 9.25
C PHE A 104 -3.27 1.44 7.74
N VAL A 105 -2.13 0.95 7.24
CA VAL A 105 -1.97 0.60 5.82
C VAL A 105 -3.00 -0.43 5.37
N LEU A 106 -3.20 -1.50 6.15
CA LEU A 106 -4.22 -2.52 5.85
C LEU A 106 -5.65 -1.93 5.89
N GLY A 107 -5.93 -1.07 6.86
CA GLY A 107 -7.20 -0.36 6.97
C GLY A 107 -7.49 0.52 5.75
N PHE A 108 -6.51 1.30 5.29
CA PHE A 108 -6.65 2.09 4.06
C PHE A 108 -6.93 1.21 2.85
N ILE A 109 -6.19 0.12 2.67
CA ILE A 109 -6.40 -0.84 1.58
C ILE A 109 -7.82 -1.41 1.64
N ARG A 110 -8.25 -1.91 2.80
CA ARG A 110 -9.59 -2.50 2.99
C ARG A 110 -10.69 -1.50 2.66
N ARG A 111 -10.55 -0.24 3.07
CA ARG A 111 -11.51 0.82 2.77
C ARG A 111 -11.56 1.18 1.28
N ILE A 112 -10.41 1.29 0.62
CA ILE A 112 -10.34 1.58 -0.82
C ILE A 112 -10.94 0.42 -1.63
N LEU A 113 -10.61 -0.82 -1.28
CA LEU A 113 -11.13 -2.00 -1.97
C LEU A 113 -12.64 -2.19 -1.71
N GLY A 114 -13.10 -1.96 -0.48
CA GLY A 114 -14.52 -1.97 -0.13
C GLY A 114 -15.33 -0.90 -0.88
N ASN A 115 -14.68 0.19 -1.31
CA ASN A 115 -15.26 1.23 -2.15
C ASN A 115 -15.02 0.99 -3.66
N GLY A 116 -14.95 -0.28 -4.10
CA GLY A 116 -14.79 -0.64 -5.51
C GLY A 116 -13.46 -0.22 -6.14
N GLY A 117 -12.44 0.07 -5.32
CA GLY A 117 -11.15 0.60 -5.76
C GLY A 117 -11.15 2.11 -6.03
N GLU A 118 -12.20 2.83 -5.65
CA GLU A 118 -12.20 4.29 -5.67
C GLU A 118 -11.58 4.83 -4.38
N ILE A 119 -10.64 5.76 -4.53
CA ILE A 119 -9.96 6.36 -3.39
C ILE A 119 -10.79 7.56 -2.90
N PRO A 120 -11.37 7.50 -1.69
CA PRO A 120 -12.20 8.57 -1.16
C PRO A 120 -11.37 9.79 -0.75
N CYS A 121 -12.04 10.94 -0.60
CA CYS A 121 -11.42 12.19 -0.14
C CYS A 121 -10.99 12.16 1.33
N SER A 122 -11.56 11.25 2.14
CA SER A 122 -11.17 11.00 3.51
C SER A 122 -11.39 9.53 3.89
N ILE A 123 -10.54 8.99 4.77
CA ILE A 123 -10.65 7.62 5.30
C ILE A 123 -10.46 7.65 6.81
N THR A 124 -11.34 6.94 7.53
CA THR A 124 -11.13 6.62 8.95
C THR A 124 -10.76 5.15 9.08
N VAL A 125 -9.71 4.88 9.84
CA VAL A 125 -9.27 3.53 10.20
C VAL A 125 -9.53 3.30 11.68
N ASP A 126 -10.30 2.26 11.96
CA ASP A 126 -10.43 1.66 13.29
C ASP A 126 -9.37 0.56 13.39
N VAL A 127 -8.35 0.79 14.22
CA VAL A 127 -7.20 -0.12 14.32
C VAL A 127 -7.60 -1.43 15.01
N ASP A 128 -8.53 -1.39 15.95
CA ASP A 128 -8.96 -2.57 16.71
C ASP A 128 -9.81 -3.50 15.85
N ASP A 129 -10.70 -2.92 15.03
CA ASP A 129 -11.42 -3.67 13.99
C ASP A 129 -10.45 -4.33 13.00
N VAL A 130 -9.47 -3.57 12.48
CA VAL A 130 -8.49 -4.12 11.54
C VAL A 130 -7.64 -5.21 12.19
N ARG A 131 -7.22 -5.03 13.44
CA ARG A 131 -6.44 -6.04 14.19
C ARG A 131 -7.25 -7.32 14.36
N SER A 132 -8.51 -7.21 14.77
CA SER A 132 -9.40 -8.35 14.94
C SER A 132 -9.62 -9.10 13.63
N TYR A 133 -9.88 -8.37 12.54
CA TYR A 133 -10.02 -8.94 11.20
C TYR A 133 -8.77 -9.68 10.74
N VAL A 134 -7.58 -9.11 10.95
CA VAL A 134 -6.30 -9.75 10.58
C VAL A 134 -6.08 -11.02 11.40
N LEU A 135 -6.32 -10.98 12.71
CA LEU A 135 -6.20 -12.14 13.59
C LEU A 135 -7.14 -13.27 13.14
N GLU A 136 -8.42 -12.97 12.90
CA GLU A 136 -9.39 -13.95 12.43
C GLU A 136 -9.00 -14.55 11.07
N THR A 137 -8.55 -13.71 10.14
CA THR A 137 -8.09 -14.16 8.81
C THR A 137 -6.90 -15.10 8.92
N LEU A 138 -5.92 -14.77 9.77
CA LEU A 138 -4.74 -15.61 9.96
C LEU A 138 -5.06 -16.93 10.66
N LEU A 139 -5.95 -16.91 11.66
CA LEU A 139 -6.38 -18.13 12.37
C LEU A 139 -7.17 -19.07 11.46
N THR A 140 -8.03 -18.52 10.59
CA THR A 140 -8.84 -19.34 9.66
C THR A 140 -8.03 -19.90 8.51
N GLN A 141 -7.02 -19.18 8.01
CA GLN A 141 -6.15 -19.66 6.93
C GLN A 141 -5.02 -20.59 7.39
N THR A 142 -4.73 -20.64 8.70
CA THR A 142 -3.73 -21.55 9.28
C THR A 142 -4.35 -22.82 9.87
N ALA A 143 -5.68 -22.94 9.90
CA ALA A 143 -6.34 -24.21 10.20
C ALA A 143 -5.98 -25.22 9.09
N PRO A 144 -5.29 -26.33 9.39
CA PRO A 144 -5.00 -27.34 8.39
C PRO A 144 -6.33 -27.81 7.79
N GLU A 145 -6.42 -27.87 6.46
CA GLU A 145 -7.55 -28.50 5.78
C GLU A 145 -7.76 -29.88 6.43
N SER A 146 -8.87 -30.07 7.13
CA SER A 146 -9.19 -31.36 7.71
C SER A 146 -9.32 -32.35 6.55
N SER A 147 -8.34 -33.24 6.39
CA SER A 147 -8.42 -34.35 5.44
C SER A 147 -9.77 -35.06 5.61
N PRO A 148 -10.52 -35.31 4.53
CA PRO A 148 -11.76 -36.08 4.64
C PRO A 148 -11.41 -37.46 5.17
N ALA A 149 -12.05 -37.85 6.28
CA ALA A 149 -11.93 -39.18 6.85
C ALA A 149 -12.34 -40.21 5.78
N THR A 150 -11.37 -40.98 5.30
CA THR A 150 -11.64 -42.18 4.50
C THR A 150 -12.42 -43.15 5.37
N THR A 151 -13.71 -43.29 5.06
CA THR A 151 -14.53 -44.37 5.58
C THR A 151 -14.17 -45.63 4.82
N ASP A 152 -13.28 -46.44 5.41
CA ASP A 152 -13.04 -47.80 4.94
C ASP A 152 -14.34 -48.61 5.09
N SER A 153 -15.01 -48.82 3.97
CA SER A 153 -16.09 -49.80 3.86
C SER A 153 -15.44 -51.18 3.80
N VAL A 154 -15.41 -51.88 4.93
CA VAL A 154 -15.04 -53.30 5.01
C VAL A 154 -16.12 -54.12 4.29
N LYS A 155 -15.69 -54.85 3.25
CA LYS A 155 -16.44 -55.96 2.64
C LYS A 155 -15.93 -57.27 3.20
#